data_AF-A0A4Y8PP31-F1
#
_entry.id   AF-A0A4Y8PP31-F1
#
_cell.length_a   1.000
_cell.length_b   1.000
_cell.length_c   1.000
_cell.angle_alpha   90.00
_cell.angle_beta   90.00
_cell.angle_gamma   90.00
#
_symmetry.space_group_name_H-M   'P 1'
#
loop_
_entity.id
_entity.type
_entity.pdbx_description
1 polymer ?
#
loop_
_entity_poly.entity_id
_entity_poly.type
_entity_poly.pdbx_seq_one_letter_code
_entity_poly.pdbx_strand_id
1 'polypeptide(L)'
;NTTIALKSDGSVWTWGDGGNGMLGDGGSGGRALPEKVDGFSLMPGTPVVSVDGTLSKRFPIFSISNLIAGQQVTVYGDLNGAGETILATGTATGSTLTFASDMLNVGTYAIRVKAERGNPAEIHDSPVLSYTVGPVQIEAVNQLSEGAGHMAVLDTAGQVYTWGANWSGGIGDGTGESATERRRRIR
;
A
#
# COMPACT_ATOMS: atom_id res chain seq x y z
N ASN A 1 15.47 -19.96 40.05
CA ASN A 1 14.10 -19.83 39.51
C ASN A 1 14.05 -18.53 38.74
N THR A 2 13.72 -18.56 37.46
CA THR A 2 13.93 -17.44 36.53
C THR A 2 12.67 -17.21 35.74
N THR A 3 12.28 -15.95 35.59
CA THR A 3 11.07 -15.53 34.88
C THR A 3 11.44 -14.60 33.74
N ILE A 4 10.71 -14.72 32.64
CA ILE A 4 10.84 -13.89 31.45
C ILE A 4 9.47 -13.33 31.09
N ALA A 5 9.41 -12.06 30.67
CA ALA A 5 8.23 -11.42 30.15
C ALA A 5 8.55 -10.66 28.85
N LEU A 6 7.63 -10.73 27.90
CA LEU A 6 7.65 -9.94 26.67
C LEU A 6 6.58 -8.85 26.80
N LYS A 7 6.98 -7.59 26.66
CA LYS A 7 6.04 -6.48 26.56
C LYS A 7 5.55 -6.32 25.12
N SER A 8 4.39 -5.67 24.96
CA SER A 8 3.82 -5.35 23.65
C SER A 8 4.70 -4.43 22.78
N ASP A 9 5.70 -3.79 23.37
CA ASP A 9 6.68 -2.96 22.69
C ASP A 9 7.92 -3.73 22.19
N GLY A 10 7.90 -5.07 22.28
CA GLY A 10 8.99 -5.96 21.87
C GLY A 10 10.09 -6.14 22.90
N SER A 11 10.09 -5.35 24.00
CA SER A 11 11.12 -5.44 25.02
C SER A 11 10.96 -6.70 25.88
N VAL A 12 12.08 -7.38 26.09
CA VAL A 12 12.17 -8.56 26.96
C VAL A 12 12.68 -8.15 28.33
N TRP A 13 12.02 -8.66 29.36
CA TRP A 13 12.34 -8.41 30.76
C TRP A 13 12.57 -9.72 31.47
N THR A 14 13.62 -9.81 32.27
CA THR A 14 13.99 -11.02 33.03
C THR A 14 14.17 -10.68 34.50
N TRP A 15 13.84 -11.63 35.39
CA TRP A 15 14.13 -11.56 36.81
C TRP A 15 14.19 -12.94 37.46
N GLY A 16 14.70 -13.01 38.68
CA GLY A 16 14.91 -14.22 39.43
C GLY A 16 16.40 -14.56 39.58
N ASP A 17 16.71 -15.84 39.60
CA ASP A 17 18.10 -16.32 39.67
C ASP A 17 18.84 -15.98 38.37
N GLY A 18 20.10 -15.55 38.52
CA GLY A 18 20.96 -15.11 37.43
C GLY A 18 22.21 -15.96 37.24
N GLY A 19 22.38 -17.02 38.05
CA GLY A 19 23.52 -17.93 37.93
C GLY A 19 23.74 -18.41 36.49
N ASN A 20 24.99 -18.59 36.07
CA ASN A 20 25.34 -19.00 34.71
C ASN A 20 24.86 -18.05 33.58
N GLY A 21 24.46 -16.81 33.89
CA GLY A 21 24.02 -15.84 32.89
C GLY A 21 22.59 -16.02 32.39
N MET A 22 21.75 -16.72 33.15
CA MET A 22 20.40 -17.12 32.73
C MET A 22 19.40 -15.95 32.55
N LEU A 23 19.76 -14.73 32.96
CA LEU A 23 18.94 -13.53 32.75
C LEU A 23 19.25 -12.79 31.45
N GLY A 24 20.38 -13.08 30.79
CA GLY A 24 20.75 -12.47 29.50
C GLY A 24 21.17 -11.00 29.58
N ASP A 25 21.31 -10.42 30.77
CA ASP A 25 21.69 -9.02 31.01
C ASP A 25 23.22 -8.78 31.02
N GLY A 26 24.00 -9.79 30.65
CA GLY A 26 25.47 -9.75 30.68
C GLY A 26 26.09 -10.01 32.07
N GLY A 27 25.27 -10.25 33.10
CA GLY A 27 25.70 -10.59 34.45
C GLY A 27 25.41 -12.05 34.84
N SER A 28 25.91 -12.46 36.01
CA SER A 28 25.60 -13.76 36.64
C SER A 28 24.89 -13.63 37.99
N GLY A 29 24.56 -12.39 38.38
CA GLY A 29 23.84 -12.09 39.62
C GLY A 29 22.33 -12.15 39.41
N GLY A 30 21.59 -12.61 40.42
CA GLY A 30 20.13 -12.60 40.38
C GLY A 30 19.53 -11.19 40.40
N ARG A 31 18.29 -11.07 39.94
CA ARG A 31 17.49 -9.83 39.94
C ARG A 31 16.19 -10.05 40.69
N ALA A 32 15.97 -9.26 41.74
CA ALA A 32 14.75 -9.32 42.53
C ALA A 32 13.55 -8.63 41.84
N LEU A 33 13.82 -7.73 40.89
CA LEU A 33 12.83 -6.99 40.13
C LEU A 33 13.03 -7.24 38.64
N PRO A 34 11.97 -7.15 37.81
CA PRO A 34 12.08 -7.19 36.35
C PRO A 34 13.12 -6.17 35.86
N GLU A 35 14.12 -6.65 35.14
CA GLU A 35 15.10 -5.84 34.44
C GLU A 35 15.00 -6.07 32.94
N LYS A 36 15.20 -5.00 32.16
CA LYS A 36 15.15 -5.07 30.70
C LYS A 36 16.43 -5.74 30.18
N VAL A 37 16.28 -6.71 29.30
CA VAL A 37 17.42 -7.29 28.56
C VAL A 37 17.77 -6.36 27.41
N ASP A 38 18.90 -5.66 27.53
CA ASP A 38 19.38 -4.78 26.47
C ASP A 38 19.88 -5.57 25.26
N GLY A 39 19.71 -5.01 24.05
CA GLY A 39 20.10 -5.65 22.80
C GLY A 39 19.22 -6.83 22.36
N PHE A 40 18.17 -7.19 23.11
CA PHE A 40 17.21 -8.23 22.76
C PHE A 40 15.80 -7.66 22.66
N SER A 41 15.30 -7.54 21.43
CA SER A 41 13.93 -7.13 21.11
C SER A 41 13.30 -8.21 20.24
N LEU A 42 12.24 -8.84 20.72
CA LEU A 42 11.43 -9.77 19.91
C LEU A 42 10.44 -8.97 19.07
N MET A 43 10.92 -7.95 18.34
CA MET A 43 10.06 -7.21 17.42
C MET A 43 9.23 -8.21 16.60
N PRO A 44 7.94 -7.95 16.38
CA PRO A 44 7.18 -8.74 15.45
C PRO A 44 7.67 -8.41 14.05
N GLY A 45 8.76 -9.06 13.61
CA GLY A 45 9.20 -9.18 12.23
C GLY A 45 9.70 -7.91 11.54
N THR A 46 10.52 -8.13 10.52
CA THR A 46 10.70 -7.22 9.40
C THR A 46 9.33 -6.71 8.91
N PRO A 47 9.13 -5.39 8.72
CA PRO A 47 7.84 -4.87 8.25
C PRO A 47 7.49 -5.50 6.90
N VAL A 48 6.21 -5.79 6.70
CA VAL A 48 5.71 -6.39 5.46
C VAL A 48 4.76 -5.42 4.80
N VAL A 49 5.03 -5.09 3.54
CA VAL A 49 4.19 -4.23 2.73
C VAL A 49 3.32 -5.06 1.79
N SER A 50 2.05 -4.70 1.72
CA SER A 50 1.10 -5.19 0.73
C SER A 50 0.47 -4.00 0.01
N VAL A 51 0.12 -4.21 -1.26
CA VAL A 51 -0.39 -3.17 -2.16
C VAL A 51 -1.68 -3.67 -2.79
N ASP A 52 -2.77 -2.95 -2.55
CA ASP A 52 -4.04 -3.18 -3.22
C ASP A 52 -4.27 -2.11 -4.29
N GLY A 53 -4.12 -2.52 -5.55
CA GLY A 53 -4.39 -1.69 -6.73
C GLY A 53 -5.69 -2.06 -7.45
N THR A 54 -6.60 -2.79 -6.80
CA THR A 54 -7.79 -3.38 -7.44
C THR A 54 -8.73 -2.33 -8.00
N LEU A 55 -8.93 -1.23 -7.28
CA LEU A 55 -9.77 -0.11 -7.74
C LEU A 55 -9.02 0.81 -8.71
N SER A 56 -7.73 1.05 -8.45
CA SER A 56 -6.88 1.83 -9.34
C SER A 56 -5.43 1.51 -9.09
N LYS A 57 -4.72 1.13 -10.17
CA LYS A 57 -3.27 0.94 -10.05
C LYS A 57 -2.49 2.23 -9.81
N ARG A 58 -3.08 3.38 -10.14
CA ARG A 58 -2.48 4.71 -9.92
C ARG A 58 -2.74 5.27 -8.53
N PHE A 59 -3.74 4.75 -7.82
CA PHE A 59 -4.08 5.14 -6.44
C PHE A 59 -4.20 3.89 -5.57
N PRO A 60 -3.12 3.10 -5.42
CA PRO A 60 -3.17 1.93 -4.58
C PRO A 60 -3.34 2.29 -3.10
N ILE A 61 -3.80 1.30 -2.35
CA ILE A 61 -3.77 1.29 -0.91
C ILE A 61 -2.57 0.46 -0.46
N PHE A 62 -1.71 1.06 0.35
CA PHE A 62 -0.61 0.35 1.01
C PHE A 62 -1.08 -0.10 2.38
N SER A 63 -0.87 -1.37 2.72
CA SER A 63 -1.08 -1.90 4.07
C SER A 63 0.20 -2.54 4.57
N ILE A 64 0.69 -2.03 5.69
CA ILE A 64 1.95 -2.43 6.31
C ILE A 64 1.61 -3.15 7.59
N SER A 65 2.04 -4.40 7.72
CA SER A 65 1.91 -5.21 8.93
C SER A 65 3.25 -5.39 9.62
N ASN A 66 3.26 -6.10 10.74
CA ASN A 66 4.48 -6.35 11.53
C ASN A 66 5.05 -5.04 12.10
N LEU A 67 4.16 -4.20 12.62
CA LEU A 67 4.52 -2.92 13.23
C LEU A 67 4.36 -2.94 14.75
N ILE A 68 5.00 -1.98 15.41
CA ILE A 68 4.85 -1.69 16.84
C ILE A 68 4.31 -0.28 16.99
N ALA A 69 3.36 -0.10 17.91
CA ALA A 69 2.84 1.23 18.23
C ALA A 69 3.98 2.21 18.60
N GLY A 70 3.98 3.37 17.94
CA GLY A 70 5.01 4.40 18.06
C GLY A 70 6.17 4.28 17.07
N GLN A 71 6.18 3.29 16.16
CA GLN A 71 7.11 3.29 15.04
C GLN A 71 6.73 4.36 14.01
N GLN A 72 7.72 5.13 13.55
CA GLN A 72 7.60 5.92 12.33
C GLN A 72 7.82 5.01 11.13
N VAL A 73 6.90 5.06 10.18
CA VAL A 73 6.90 4.23 8.98
C VAL A 73 6.99 5.16 7.78
N THR A 74 7.97 4.90 6.91
CA THR A 74 8.13 5.60 5.64
C THR A 74 8.10 4.58 4.50
N VAL A 75 7.30 4.85 3.49
CA VAL A 75 7.26 4.06 2.26
C VAL A 75 8.01 4.77 1.18
N TYR A 76 8.97 4.06 0.63
CA TYR A 76 9.78 4.50 -0.48
C TYR A 76 9.34 3.80 -1.76
N GLY A 77 9.41 4.52 -2.87
CA GLY A 77 9.22 4.00 -4.21
C GLY A 77 10.35 4.49 -5.11
N ASP A 78 11.01 3.55 -5.78
CA ASP A 78 11.94 3.83 -6.87
C ASP A 78 11.27 3.49 -8.20
N LEU A 79 11.01 4.52 -9.01
CA LEU A 79 10.39 4.39 -10.33
C LEU A 79 11.46 4.07 -11.37
N ASN A 80 11.46 2.84 -11.87
CA ASN A 80 12.37 2.37 -12.92
C ASN A 80 13.87 2.64 -12.66
N GLY A 81 14.31 2.70 -11.39
CA GLY A 81 15.71 2.97 -11.03
C GLY A 81 16.09 4.46 -11.07
N ALA A 82 15.12 5.37 -11.06
CA ALA A 82 15.36 6.81 -11.03
C ALA A 82 15.75 7.34 -9.63
N GLY A 83 15.66 6.49 -8.60
CA GLY A 83 16.00 6.81 -7.22
C GLY A 83 14.78 6.77 -6.29
N GLU A 84 15.04 6.56 -5.01
CA GLU A 84 13.99 6.42 -4.00
C GLU A 84 13.31 7.76 -3.70
N THR A 85 11.99 7.74 -3.75
CA THR A 85 11.12 8.86 -3.38
C THR A 85 10.17 8.42 -2.28
N ILE A 86 9.73 9.35 -1.43
CA ILE A 86 8.74 9.04 -0.38
C ILE A 86 7.36 9.01 -1.01
N LEU A 87 6.68 7.87 -0.89
CA LEU A 87 5.29 7.69 -1.33
C LEU A 87 4.28 7.94 -0.21
N ALA A 88 4.68 7.67 1.04
CA ALA A 88 3.85 7.90 2.22
C ALA A 88 4.68 7.87 3.50
N THR A 89 4.16 8.51 4.55
CA THR A 89 4.70 8.43 5.92
C THR A 89 3.56 8.31 6.92
N GLY A 90 3.83 7.72 8.08
CA GLY A 90 2.88 7.71 9.18
C GLY A 90 3.44 7.05 10.44
N THR A 91 2.75 7.24 11.55
CA THR A 91 3.10 6.61 12.82
C THR A 91 2.18 5.43 13.08
N ALA A 92 2.74 4.25 13.31
CA ALA A 92 1.98 3.08 13.68
C ALA A 92 1.32 3.28 15.05
N THR A 93 0.02 3.07 15.16
CA THR A 93 -0.71 3.06 16.45
C THR A 93 -0.94 1.64 16.98
N GLY A 94 -0.61 0.62 16.17
CA GLY A 94 -0.75 -0.80 16.49
C GLY A 94 0.11 -1.64 15.55
N SER A 95 -0.32 -2.87 15.28
CA SER A 95 0.42 -3.84 14.45
C SER A 95 0.33 -3.61 12.94
N THR A 96 -0.49 -2.65 12.51
CA THR A 96 -0.80 -2.40 11.11
C THR A 96 -0.99 -0.90 10.87
N LEU A 97 -0.57 -0.44 9.71
CA LEU A 97 -0.77 0.93 9.24
C LEU A 97 -1.17 0.89 7.76
N THR A 98 -2.21 1.63 7.40
CA THR A 98 -2.74 1.69 6.03
C THR A 98 -2.78 3.13 5.57
N PHE A 99 -2.37 3.39 4.34
CA PHE A 99 -2.47 4.70 3.69
C PHE A 99 -2.81 4.56 2.21
N ALA A 100 -3.59 5.52 1.71
CA ALA A 100 -3.75 5.73 0.29
C ALA A 100 -2.51 6.48 -0.23
N SER A 101 -2.00 6.08 -1.39
CA SER A 101 -0.94 6.82 -2.06
C SER A 101 -1.49 8.05 -2.78
N ASP A 102 -0.60 9.01 -3.04
CA ASP A 102 -0.81 9.96 -4.13
C ASP A 102 -0.80 9.26 -5.50
N MET A 103 -1.12 10.00 -6.56
CA MET A 103 -1.12 9.44 -7.91
C MET A 103 0.28 8.93 -8.29
N LEU A 104 0.36 7.64 -8.62
CA LEU A 104 1.58 7.03 -9.14
C LEU A 104 1.68 7.22 -10.66
N ASN A 105 2.91 7.46 -11.12
CA ASN A 105 3.24 7.55 -12.54
C ASN A 105 3.25 6.17 -13.20
N VAL A 106 3.20 6.13 -14.54
CA VAL A 106 3.32 4.87 -15.28
C VAL A 106 4.75 4.35 -15.17
N GLY A 107 4.88 3.05 -14.89
CA GLY A 107 6.15 2.35 -14.78
C GLY A 107 6.14 1.29 -13.71
N THR A 108 7.32 0.76 -13.39
CA THR A 108 7.50 -0.24 -12.34
C THR A 108 8.19 0.41 -11.14
N TYR A 109 7.53 0.32 -9.99
CA TYR A 109 8.04 0.77 -8.71
C TYR A 109 8.67 -0.39 -7.96
N ALA A 110 9.89 -0.18 -7.44
CA ALA A 110 10.45 -0.95 -6.34
C ALA A 110 10.06 -0.28 -5.03
N ILE A 111 9.13 -0.90 -4.29
CA ILE A 111 8.57 -0.36 -3.05
C ILE A 111 9.28 -0.99 -1.86
N ARG A 112 9.65 -0.16 -0.89
CA ARG A 112 10.28 -0.57 0.36
C ARG A 112 9.69 0.21 1.52
N VAL A 113 9.69 -0.38 2.69
CA VAL A 113 9.18 0.26 3.91
C VAL A 113 10.27 0.27 4.94
N LYS A 114 10.50 1.43 5.52
CA LYS A 114 11.41 1.63 6.64
C LYS A 114 10.59 1.94 7.88
N ALA A 115 10.75 1.14 8.94
CA ALA A 115 10.13 1.37 10.24
C ALA A 115 11.21 1.71 11.27
N GLU A 116 11.02 2.81 12.00
CA GLU A 116 11.99 3.35 12.94
C GLU A 116 11.35 3.64 14.30
N ARG A 117 12.05 3.30 15.40
CA ARG A 117 11.62 3.67 16.77
C ARG A 117 12.79 3.77 17.74
N GLY A 118 12.64 4.63 18.74
CA GLY A 118 13.59 4.75 19.85
C GLY A 118 14.70 5.77 19.62
N ASN A 119 15.61 5.86 20.60
CA ASN A 119 16.81 6.69 20.54
C ASN A 119 17.99 5.94 21.22
N PRO A 120 19.01 5.48 20.47
CA PRO A 120 19.14 5.58 19.02
C PRO A 120 18.03 4.82 18.27
N ALA A 121 17.67 5.30 17.07
CA ALA A 121 16.57 4.73 16.31
C ALA A 121 16.95 3.33 15.80
N GLU A 122 16.17 2.33 16.19
CA GLU A 122 16.25 1.01 15.61
C GLU A 122 15.51 1.01 14.28
N ILE A 123 16.19 0.62 13.20
CA ILE A 123 15.71 0.72 11.82
C ILE A 123 15.43 -0.69 11.29
N HIS A 124 14.26 -0.87 10.69
CA HIS A 124 13.83 -2.12 10.08
C HIS A 124 13.32 -1.89 8.67
N ASP A 125 13.96 -2.52 7.68
CA ASP A 125 13.60 -2.40 6.26
C ASP A 125 12.82 -3.62 5.78
N SER A 126 11.74 -3.40 5.03
CA SER A 126 10.99 -4.47 4.38
C SER A 126 11.76 -5.08 3.19
N PRO A 127 11.44 -6.31 2.77
CA PRO A 127 11.76 -6.76 1.43
C PRO A 127 11.22 -5.79 0.37
N VAL A 128 11.88 -5.75 -0.78
CA VAL A 128 11.43 -4.96 -1.93
C VAL A 128 10.21 -5.63 -2.56
N LEU A 129 9.12 -4.88 -2.72
CA LEU A 129 7.94 -5.29 -3.46
C LEU A 129 7.92 -4.61 -4.84
N SER A 130 7.79 -5.40 -5.91
CA SER A 130 7.62 -4.85 -7.26
C SER A 130 6.15 -4.56 -7.55
N TYR A 131 5.86 -3.36 -8.06
CA TYR A 131 4.51 -2.94 -8.41
C TYR A 131 4.48 -2.15 -9.72
N THR A 132 3.72 -2.64 -10.70
CA THR A 132 3.65 -2.03 -12.03
C THR A 132 2.34 -1.29 -12.26
N VAL A 133 2.47 0.00 -12.59
CA VAL A 133 1.39 0.89 -12.99
C VAL A 133 1.38 1.00 -14.50
N GLY A 134 0.32 0.47 -15.12
CA GLY A 134 0.12 0.56 -16.57
C GLY A 134 -0.47 1.90 -17.01
N PRO A 135 -0.38 2.24 -18.31
CA PRO A 135 -1.19 3.31 -18.87
C PRO A 135 -2.67 3.00 -18.67
N VAL A 136 -3.49 4.05 -18.56
CA VAL A 136 -4.94 3.88 -18.59
C VAL A 136 -5.28 3.33 -19.97
N GLN A 137 -5.76 2.09 -20.01
CA GLN A 137 -6.23 1.49 -21.24
C GLN A 137 -7.54 2.19 -21.61
N ILE A 138 -7.51 2.96 -22.69
CA ILE A 138 -8.73 3.29 -23.41
C ILE A 138 -9.00 2.05 -24.24
N GLU A 139 -10.12 1.38 -23.99
CA GLU A 139 -10.50 0.20 -24.77
C GLU A 139 -10.39 0.51 -26.26
N ALA A 140 -9.78 -0.42 -26.99
CA ALA A 140 -9.61 -0.29 -28.43
C ALA A 140 -10.97 -0.09 -29.08
N VAL A 141 -11.05 0.96 -29.90
CA VAL A 141 -12.23 1.29 -30.68
C VAL A 141 -11.94 0.87 -32.11
N ASN A 142 -12.78 0.02 -32.69
CA ASN A 142 -12.61 -0.41 -34.07
C ASN A 142 -12.83 0.75 -35.05
N GLN A 143 -13.82 1.61 -34.77
CA GLN A 143 -14.18 2.76 -35.60
C GLN A 143 -14.76 3.90 -34.76
N LEU A 144 -14.46 5.13 -35.18
CA LEU A 144 -15.01 6.37 -34.65
C LEU A 144 -15.72 7.10 -35.80
N SER A 145 -16.96 7.52 -35.57
CA SER A 145 -17.70 8.41 -36.48
C SER A 145 -18.20 9.62 -35.71
N GLU A 146 -17.93 10.82 -36.25
CA GLU A 146 -18.39 12.09 -35.73
C GLU A 146 -19.42 12.68 -36.72
N GLY A 147 -20.65 12.87 -36.25
CA GLY A 147 -21.67 13.68 -36.92
C GLY A 147 -21.69 15.11 -36.37
N ALA A 148 -22.62 15.94 -36.85
CA ALA A 148 -22.77 17.36 -36.46
C ALA A 148 -23.24 17.61 -35.00
N GLY A 149 -22.94 16.69 -34.07
CA GLY A 149 -23.32 16.76 -32.66
C GLY A 149 -23.44 15.42 -31.95
N HIS A 150 -23.20 14.28 -32.63
CA HIS A 150 -23.24 12.95 -32.03
C HIS A 150 -22.00 12.13 -32.43
N MET A 151 -21.59 11.22 -31.55
CA MET A 151 -20.47 10.31 -31.74
C MET A 151 -20.96 8.87 -31.75
N ALA A 152 -20.36 8.03 -32.58
CA ALA A 152 -20.56 6.58 -32.58
C ALA A 152 -19.22 5.86 -32.40
N VAL A 153 -19.24 4.83 -31.57
CA VAL A 153 -18.12 3.96 -31.23
C VAL A 153 -18.51 2.51 -31.46
N LEU A 154 -17.68 1.78 -32.21
CA LEU A 154 -17.72 0.32 -32.31
C LEU A 154 -16.60 -0.27 -31.45
N ASP A 155 -16.93 -1.05 -30.42
CA ASP A 155 -15.93 -1.75 -29.63
C ASP A 155 -15.40 -3.02 -30.32
N THR A 156 -14.34 -3.62 -29.78
CA THR A 156 -13.74 -4.86 -30.31
C THR A 156 -14.64 -6.09 -30.17
N ALA A 157 -15.69 -6.02 -29.35
CA ALA A 157 -16.71 -7.06 -29.20
C ALA A 157 -17.88 -6.88 -30.18
N GLY A 158 -17.84 -5.85 -31.04
CA GLY A 158 -18.88 -5.57 -32.03
C GLY A 158 -20.07 -4.78 -31.48
N GLN A 159 -19.98 -4.22 -30.27
CA GLN A 159 -21.04 -3.40 -29.69
C GLN A 159 -20.91 -1.95 -30.14
N VAL A 160 -22.05 -1.33 -30.46
CA VAL A 160 -22.14 0.07 -30.86
C VAL A 160 -22.65 0.91 -29.70
N TYR A 161 -21.91 1.99 -29.42
CA TYR A 161 -22.27 3.01 -28.46
C TYR A 161 -22.42 4.34 -29.16
N THR A 162 -23.49 5.06 -28.85
CA THR A 162 -23.73 6.42 -29.35
C THR A 162 -23.99 7.38 -28.21
N TRP A 163 -23.57 8.63 -28.37
CA TRP A 163 -23.89 9.72 -27.45
C TRP A 163 -23.87 11.07 -28.18
N GLY A 164 -24.46 12.10 -27.57
CA GLY A 164 -24.57 13.44 -28.14
C GLY A 164 -25.99 13.83 -28.52
N ALA A 165 -26.11 14.83 -29.40
CA ALA A 165 -27.36 15.44 -29.81
C ALA A 165 -28.26 14.44 -30.55
N ASN A 166 -29.49 14.28 -30.07
CA ASN A 166 -30.45 13.30 -30.58
C ASN A 166 -31.76 13.92 -31.07
N TRP A 167 -31.74 15.20 -31.47
CA TRP A 167 -32.95 15.94 -31.85
C TRP A 167 -33.72 15.32 -33.03
N SER A 168 -33.09 14.45 -33.80
CA SER A 168 -33.68 13.73 -34.95
C SER A 168 -33.64 12.20 -34.80
N GLY A 169 -33.39 11.66 -33.61
CA GLY A 169 -33.16 10.22 -33.43
C GLY A 169 -31.78 9.74 -33.91
N GLY A 170 -30.84 10.66 -34.11
CA GLY A 170 -29.50 10.40 -34.65
C GLY A 170 -28.60 9.49 -33.80
N ILE A 171 -28.96 9.21 -32.55
CA ILE A 171 -28.23 8.23 -31.72
C ILE A 171 -28.76 6.79 -31.86
N GLY A 172 -29.89 6.57 -32.53
CA GLY A 172 -30.37 5.22 -32.89
C GLY A 172 -30.91 4.37 -31.73
N ASP A 173 -31.25 4.97 -30.58
CA ASP A 173 -31.80 4.25 -29.42
C ASP A 173 -33.34 4.21 -29.37
N GLY A 174 -34.00 4.66 -30.44
CA GLY A 174 -35.45 4.76 -30.53
C GLY A 174 -36.07 5.97 -29.82
N THR A 175 -35.24 6.86 -29.26
CA THR A 175 -35.70 8.10 -28.61
C THR A 175 -35.30 9.34 -29.41
N GLY A 176 -35.89 10.49 -29.07
CA GLY A 176 -35.43 11.82 -29.50
C GLY A 176 -34.65 12.59 -28.43
N GLU A 177 -34.29 11.93 -27.33
CA GLU A 177 -33.63 12.58 -26.19
C GLU A 177 -32.11 12.49 -26.32
N SER A 178 -31.43 13.63 -26.17
CA SER A 178 -29.96 13.68 -26.23
C SER A 178 -29.33 12.95 -25.05
N ALA A 179 -28.30 12.16 -25.33
CA ALA A 179 -27.55 11.46 -24.29
C ALA A 179 -26.30 12.28 -23.91
N THR A 180 -26.35 12.96 -22.76
CA THR A 180 -25.26 13.79 -22.23
C THR A 180 -24.33 13.05 -21.27
N GLU A 181 -24.66 11.81 -20.87
CA GLU A 181 -23.83 10.95 -20.02
C GLU A 181 -23.40 9.65 -20.73
N ARG A 182 -22.37 9.01 -20.17
CA ARG A 182 -21.62 7.83 -20.67
C ARG A 182 -22.37 6.88 -21.62
N ARG A 183 -21.67 6.51 -22.72
CA ARG A 183 -21.86 5.35 -23.62
C ARG A 183 -23.24 4.68 -23.50
N ARG A 184 -24.23 5.09 -24.31
CA ARG A 184 -25.52 4.39 -24.40
C ARG A 184 -25.42 3.26 -25.43
N ARG A 185 -25.70 2.02 -25.02
CA ARG A 185 -25.65 0.83 -25.89
C ARG A 185 -26.90 0.75 -26.75
N ILE A 186 -26.73 0.57 -28.05
CA ILE A 186 -27.84 0.28 -28.98
C ILE A 186 -28.03 -1.24 -29.05
N ARG A 187 -29.29 -1.71 -29.07
CA ARG A 187 -29.66 -3.12 -29.25
C ARG A 187 -29.97 -3.43 -30.70
#